data_AF-A0A6B0GGR2-F1
#
_entry.id   AF-A0A6B0GGR2-F1
#
_cell.length_a   1.000
_cell.length_b   1.000
_cell.length_c   1.000
_cell.angle_alpha   90.00
_cell.angle_beta   90.00
_cell.angle_gamma   90.00
#
_symmetry.space_group_name_H-M   'P 1'
#
loop_
_entity.id
_entity.type
_entity.pdbx_description
1 polymer ?
#
loop_
_entity_poly.entity_id
_entity_poly.type
_entity_poly.pdbx_seq_one_letter_code
_entity_poly.pdbx_strand_id
1 'polypeptide(L)'
;MPSVLNTVVALAGVLVVVGALTAGFGLYEQATNTCTPGSSLHITHLQPNETVEDTHQQDFENLSADQQTALRDELPVNDSVRVEETGSYDGIINTVVTYQDERYYIGRIEHSDCSPDNRSYLVIGGGAMLVGSFGAAFVIAIRASRW
;
A
#
# COMPACT_ATOMS: atom_id res chain seq x y z
N MET A 1 -0.98 49.33 20.50
CA MET A 1 -1.23 47.87 20.46
C MET A 1 -0.24 47.17 19.51
N PRO A 2 1.05 47.01 19.89
CA PRO A 2 2.05 46.34 19.03
C PRO A 2 2.21 44.83 19.29
N SER A 3 1.57 44.26 20.32
CA SER A 3 1.84 42.87 20.75
C SER A 3 1.17 41.81 19.87
N VAL A 4 -0.13 41.95 19.60
CA VAL A 4 -0.93 40.89 18.94
C VAL A 4 -0.45 40.60 17.52
N LEU A 5 -0.09 41.64 16.76
CA LEU A 5 0.32 41.47 15.36
C LEU A 5 1.66 40.73 15.24
N ASN A 6 2.61 41.01 16.14
CA ASN A 6 3.90 40.32 16.17
C ASN A 6 3.73 38.86 16.61
N THR A 7 2.82 38.59 17.56
CA THR A 7 2.50 37.21 17.98
C THR A 7 1.88 36.40 16.84
N VAL A 8 0.96 36.98 16.06
CA VAL A 8 0.35 36.31 14.89
C VAL A 8 1.37 36.02 13.80
N VAL A 9 2.28 36.96 13.51
CA VAL A 9 3.35 36.75 12.53
C VAL A 9 4.33 35.67 12.99
N ALA A 10 4.69 35.64 14.28
CA ALA A 10 5.55 34.60 14.84
C ALA A 10 4.89 33.21 14.75
N LEU A 11 3.60 33.09 15.10
CA LEU A 11 2.84 31.85 14.97
C LEU A 11 2.74 31.37 13.51
N ALA A 12 2.44 32.28 12.58
CA ALA A 12 2.39 31.96 11.16
C ALA A 12 3.76 31.47 10.64
N GLY A 13 4.86 32.12 11.06
CA GLY A 13 6.21 31.69 10.71
C GLY A 13 6.55 30.30 11.25
N VAL A 14 6.22 30.01 12.51
CA VAL A 14 6.43 28.68 13.10
C VAL A 14 5.63 27.61 12.36
N LEU A 15 4.37 27.88 12.02
CA LEU A 15 3.52 26.95 11.26
C LEU A 15 4.07 26.65 9.86
N VAL A 16 4.60 27.67 9.17
CA VAL A 16 5.24 27.47 7.85
C VAL A 16 6.49 26.60 7.97
N VAL A 17 7.35 26.85 8.97
CA VAL A 17 8.58 26.07 9.17
C VAL A 17 8.26 24.62 9.53
N VAL A 18 7.34 24.40 10.48
CA VAL A 18 6.92 23.05 10.88
C VAL A 18 6.25 22.32 9.72
N GLY A 19 5.38 23.01 8.97
CA GLY A 19 4.72 22.44 7.78
C GLY A 19 5.72 22.05 6.69
N ALA A 20 6.72 22.90 6.42
CA ALA A 20 7.76 22.61 5.44
C ALA A 20 8.64 21.42 5.86
N LEU A 21 9.01 21.32 7.14
CA LEU A 21 9.80 20.21 7.67
C LEU A 21 9.03 18.89 7.64
N THR A 22 7.75 18.90 8.03
CA THR A 22 6.90 17.69 8.02
C THR A 22 6.55 17.23 6.62
N ALA A 23 6.21 18.14 5.71
CA ALA A 23 5.98 17.80 4.30
C ALA A 23 7.27 17.31 3.61
N GLY A 24 8.41 17.95 3.90
CA GLY A 24 9.72 17.52 3.41
C GLY A 24 10.09 16.12 3.92
N PHE A 25 9.80 15.82 5.18
CA PHE A 25 10.01 14.49 5.74
C PHE A 25 9.10 13.44 5.10
N GLY A 26 7.81 13.75 4.87
CA GLY A 26 6.90 12.84 4.16
C GLY A 26 7.34 12.55 2.72
N LEU A 27 7.85 13.55 1.99
CA LEU A 27 8.45 13.35 0.67
C LEU A 27 9.76 12.54 0.73
N TYR A 28 10.57 12.74 1.77
CA TYR A 28 11.79 11.96 1.98
C TYR A 28 11.49 10.50 2.26
N GLU A 29 10.53 10.19 3.14
CA GLU A 29 10.07 8.82 3.36
C GLU A 29 9.44 8.22 2.11
N GLN A 30 8.68 8.99 1.32
CA GLN A 30 8.13 8.53 0.05
C GLN A 30 9.22 8.22 -0.98
N ALA A 31 10.34 8.95 -0.97
CA ALA A 31 11.46 8.74 -1.88
C ALA A 31 12.40 7.61 -1.43
N THR A 32 12.49 7.34 -0.12
CA THR A 32 13.39 6.33 0.45
C THR A 32 12.73 5.00 0.77
N ASN A 33 11.41 4.98 1.01
CA ASN A 33 10.65 3.74 1.01
C ASN A 33 10.48 3.28 -0.44
N THR A 34 11.42 2.47 -0.90
CA THR A 34 11.22 1.58 -2.04
C THR A 34 10.14 0.57 -1.64
N CYS A 35 8.87 0.96 -1.79
CA CYS A 35 7.77 0.02 -1.71
C CYS A 35 8.01 -1.04 -2.77
N THR A 36 8.37 -2.25 -2.34
CA THR A 36 8.43 -3.39 -3.25
C THR A 36 7.01 -3.95 -3.31
N PRO A 37 6.30 -3.86 -4.44
CA PRO A 37 5.07 -4.63 -4.59
C PRO A 37 5.43 -6.10 -4.43
N GLY A 38 4.86 -6.75 -3.42
CA GLY A 38 5.00 -8.17 -3.18
C GLY A 38 3.75 -8.88 -3.70
N SER A 39 3.91 -10.03 -4.31
CA SER A 39 2.79 -10.93 -4.56
C SER A 39 3.08 -12.21 -3.81
N SER A 40 2.13 -12.65 -2.99
CA SER A 40 2.18 -13.98 -2.44
C SER A 40 1.13 -14.86 -3.10
N LEU A 41 1.44 -16.14 -3.23
CA LEU A 41 0.47 -17.11 -3.66
C LEU A 41 -0.34 -17.61 -2.46
N HIS A 42 -1.61 -17.90 -2.69
CA HIS A 42 -2.51 -18.49 -1.71
C HIS A 42 -3.18 -19.71 -2.32
N ILE A 43 -2.95 -20.87 -1.73
CA ILE A 43 -3.59 -22.13 -2.11
C ILE A 43 -4.72 -22.37 -1.10
N THR A 44 -5.94 -22.51 -1.57
CA THR A 44 -7.13 -22.80 -0.74
C THR A 44 -7.71 -24.15 -1.11
N HIS A 45 -7.91 -25.02 -0.13
CA HIS A 45 -8.69 -26.24 -0.34
C HIS A 45 -10.17 -25.90 -0.52
N LEU A 46 -10.77 -26.33 -1.63
CA LEU A 46 -12.18 -26.11 -1.95
C LEU A 46 -13.02 -27.29 -1.49
N GLN A 47 -14.11 -27.01 -0.78
CA GLN A 47 -15.06 -28.06 -0.44
C GLN A 47 -15.74 -28.62 -1.72
N PRO A 48 -16.25 -29.87 -1.69
CA PRO A 48 -16.84 -30.51 -2.88
C PRO A 48 -17.97 -29.71 -3.55
N ASN A 49 -18.68 -28.87 -2.79
CA ASN A 49 -19.78 -28.03 -3.27
C ASN A 49 -19.39 -26.56 -3.47
N GLU A 50 -18.13 -26.21 -3.26
CA GLU A 50 -17.64 -24.85 -3.41
C GLU A 50 -17.31 -24.58 -4.88
N THR A 51 -17.79 -23.44 -5.35
CA THR A 51 -17.58 -22.98 -6.73
C THR A 51 -16.91 -21.62 -6.68
N VAL A 52 -15.84 -21.49 -7.48
CA VAL A 52 -15.13 -20.23 -7.65
C VAL A 52 -15.47 -19.73 -9.04
N GLU A 53 -16.14 -18.59 -9.12
CA GLU A 53 -16.52 -17.98 -10.40
C GLU A 53 -15.26 -17.54 -11.19
N ASP A 54 -15.33 -17.60 -12.52
CA ASP A 54 -14.27 -17.15 -13.45
C ASP A 54 -12.88 -17.78 -13.27
N THR A 55 -12.82 -19.04 -12.84
CA THR A 55 -11.55 -19.78 -12.72
C THR A 55 -11.41 -20.88 -13.76
N HIS A 56 -10.21 -21.00 -14.34
CA HIS A 56 -9.88 -22.13 -15.19
C HIS A 56 -9.75 -23.39 -14.32
N GLN A 57 -10.27 -24.52 -14.81
CA GLN A 57 -10.12 -25.81 -14.14
C GLN A 57 -9.10 -26.63 -14.92
N GLN A 58 -8.12 -27.20 -14.22
CA GLN A 58 -7.07 -28.00 -14.84
C GLN A 58 -6.67 -29.14 -13.91
N ASP A 59 -6.52 -30.35 -14.46
CA ASP A 59 -6.01 -31.47 -13.69
C ASP A 59 -4.52 -31.30 -13.37
N PHE A 60 -4.08 -31.77 -12.21
CA PHE A 60 -2.68 -31.73 -11.80
C PHE A 60 -1.72 -32.33 -12.84
N GLU A 61 -2.14 -33.39 -13.52
CA GLU A 61 -1.35 -34.07 -14.56
C GLU A 61 -1.07 -33.19 -15.78
N ASN A 62 -1.92 -32.18 -16.02
CA ASN A 62 -1.79 -31.25 -17.14
C ASN A 62 -0.87 -30.05 -16.80
N LEU A 63 -0.38 -29.94 -15.57
CA LEU A 63 0.58 -28.91 -15.18
C LEU A 63 1.98 -29.23 -15.68
N SER A 64 2.85 -28.22 -15.82
CA SER A 64 4.26 -28.46 -16.14
C SER A 64 4.97 -29.20 -15.01
N ALA A 65 6.08 -29.89 -15.30
CA ALA A 65 6.83 -30.64 -14.27
C ALA A 65 7.29 -29.75 -13.10
N ASP A 66 7.65 -28.50 -13.41
CA ASP A 66 8.04 -27.50 -12.41
C ASP A 66 6.85 -27.09 -11.54
N GLN A 67 5.68 -26.86 -12.15
CA GLN A 67 4.43 -26.54 -11.45
C GLN A 67 3.94 -27.70 -10.57
N GLN A 68 4.01 -28.93 -11.08
CA GLN A 68 3.66 -30.13 -10.33
C GLN A 68 4.55 -30.30 -9.09
N THR A 69 5.86 -30.08 -9.25
CA THR A 69 6.82 -30.17 -8.15
C THR A 69 6.55 -29.09 -7.12
N ALA A 70 6.41 -27.84 -7.55
CA ALA A 70 6.15 -26.72 -6.65
C ALA A 70 4.84 -26.91 -5.87
N LEU A 71 3.74 -27.27 -6.55
CA LEU A 71 2.47 -27.49 -5.88
C LEU A 71 2.52 -28.67 -4.91
N ARG A 72 3.17 -29.78 -5.28
CA ARG A 72 3.33 -30.95 -4.40
C ARG A 72 4.12 -30.62 -3.14
N ASP A 73 5.11 -29.74 -3.23
CA ASP A 73 5.96 -29.37 -2.10
C ASP A 73 5.20 -28.44 -1.11
N GLU A 74 4.23 -27.66 -1.60
CA GLU A 74 3.46 -26.70 -0.78
C GLU A 74 2.12 -27.25 -0.23
N LEU A 75 1.46 -28.17 -0.94
CA LEU A 75 0.20 -28.81 -0.51
C LEU A 75 0.22 -29.48 0.89
N PRO A 76 1.32 -30.11 1.37
CA PRO A 76 1.29 -30.81 2.66
C PRO A 76 1.29 -29.90 3.89
N VAL A 77 1.32 -28.56 3.76
CA VAL A 77 1.69 -27.67 4.88
C VAL A 77 0.52 -26.95 5.58
N ASN A 78 -0.63 -26.69 4.94
CA ASN A 78 -1.89 -26.22 5.57
C ASN A 78 -2.87 -25.77 4.48
N ASP A 79 -4.15 -25.60 4.82
CA ASP A 79 -5.22 -25.07 3.95
C ASP A 79 -4.96 -23.66 3.38
N SER A 80 -3.89 -23.00 3.81
CA SER A 80 -3.47 -21.68 3.33
C SER A 80 -1.95 -21.52 3.45
N VAL A 81 -1.23 -21.74 2.35
CA VAL A 81 0.21 -21.45 2.28
C VAL A 81 0.45 -20.12 1.58
N ARG A 82 1.32 -19.29 2.15
CA ARG A 82 1.76 -18.02 1.59
C ARG A 82 3.15 -18.22 0.98
N VAL A 83 3.24 -18.25 -0.35
CA VAL A 83 4.52 -18.40 -1.06
C VAL A 83 4.96 -17.03 -1.58
N GLU A 84 6.17 -16.57 -1.22
CA GLU A 84 6.69 -15.25 -1.60
C GLU A 84 7.19 -15.17 -3.06
N GLU A 85 7.45 -16.32 -3.70
CA GLU A 85 7.92 -16.38 -5.08
C GLU A 85 6.82 -16.92 -6.02
N THR A 86 6.32 -16.07 -6.92
CA THR A 86 5.26 -16.43 -7.89
C THR A 86 5.79 -16.95 -9.22
N GLY A 87 7.10 -16.90 -9.48
CA GLY A 87 7.68 -17.18 -10.80
C GLY A 87 7.32 -18.55 -11.37
N SER A 88 7.31 -19.59 -10.53
CA SER A 88 6.94 -20.95 -10.94
C SER A 88 5.43 -21.17 -11.11
N TYR A 89 4.61 -20.22 -10.68
CA TYR A 89 3.16 -20.34 -10.58
C TYR A 89 2.39 -19.45 -11.55
N ASP A 90 3.04 -18.55 -12.29
CA ASP A 90 2.39 -17.55 -13.15
C ASP A 90 1.40 -18.13 -14.18
N GLY A 91 1.57 -19.39 -14.58
CA GLY A 91 0.66 -20.08 -15.51
C GLY A 91 -0.55 -20.77 -14.85
N ILE A 92 -0.60 -20.85 -13.52
CA ILE A 92 -1.67 -21.54 -12.77
C ILE A 92 -2.38 -20.64 -11.75
N ILE A 93 -2.08 -19.34 -11.77
CA ILE A 93 -2.80 -18.34 -10.97
C ILE A 93 -4.23 -18.21 -11.47
N ASN A 94 -5.16 -18.11 -10.52
CA ASN A 94 -6.61 -18.10 -10.72
C ASN A 94 -7.14 -19.39 -11.36
N THR A 95 -6.50 -20.52 -11.05
CA THR A 95 -6.88 -21.85 -11.53
C THR A 95 -7.28 -22.74 -10.37
N VAL A 96 -8.28 -23.59 -10.59
CA VAL A 96 -8.62 -24.70 -9.71
C VAL A 96 -7.92 -25.96 -10.22
N VAL A 97 -7.05 -26.52 -9.38
CA VAL A 97 -6.31 -27.74 -9.66
C VAL A 97 -6.89 -28.90 -8.88
N THR A 98 -7.13 -30.01 -9.57
CA THR A 98 -7.55 -31.27 -8.92
C THR A 98 -6.33 -32.15 -8.64
N TYR A 99 -6.09 -32.48 -7.37
CA TYR A 99 -4.99 -33.34 -6.91
C TYR A 99 -5.52 -34.35 -5.89
N GLN A 100 -5.30 -35.66 -6.12
CA GLN A 100 -5.79 -36.75 -5.26
C GLN A 100 -7.30 -36.67 -4.92
N ASP A 101 -8.14 -36.43 -5.93
CA ASP A 101 -9.60 -36.25 -5.79
C ASP A 101 -10.04 -35.03 -4.96
N GLU A 102 -9.10 -34.18 -4.56
CA GLU A 102 -9.35 -32.91 -3.87
C GLU A 102 -9.13 -31.72 -4.81
N ARG A 103 -9.86 -30.63 -4.56
CA ARG A 103 -9.83 -29.42 -5.39
C ARG A 103 -9.13 -28.31 -4.65
N TYR A 104 -8.14 -27.69 -5.29
CA TYR A 104 -7.36 -26.61 -4.73
C TYR A 104 -7.44 -25.38 -5.63
N TYR A 105 -7.85 -24.25 -5.06
CA TYR A 105 -7.80 -22.96 -5.75
C TYR A 105 -6.45 -22.30 -5.53
N ILE A 106 -5.82 -21.88 -6.62
CA ILE A 106 -4.52 -21.19 -6.61
C ILE A 106 -4.78 -19.72 -6.93
N GLY A 107 -4.78 -18.87 -5.90
CA GLY A 107 -4.96 -17.42 -6.03
C GLY A 107 -3.68 -16.65 -5.85
N ARG A 108 -3.62 -15.43 -6.41
CA ARG A 108 -2.60 -14.43 -6.07
C ARG A 108 -3.18 -13.44 -5.07
N ILE A 109 -2.47 -13.23 -3.96
CA ILE A 109 -2.73 -12.13 -3.04
C ILE A 109 -1.63 -11.09 -3.24
N GLU A 110 -2.03 -9.91 -3.69
CA GLU A 110 -1.13 -8.76 -3.78
C GLU A 110 -0.96 -8.14 -2.39
N HIS A 111 0.29 -7.95 -2.00
CA HIS A 111 0.66 -7.29 -0.77
C HIS A 111 1.45 -6.03 -1.09
N SER A 112 1.03 -4.94 -0.46
CA SER A 112 1.78 -3.71 -0.46
C SER A 112 2.23 -3.48 0.97
N ASP A 113 3.55 -3.56 1.19
CA ASP A 113 4.17 -3.17 2.47
C ASP A 113 4.21 -1.63 2.63
N CYS A 114 3.52 -0.88 1.76
CA CYS A 114 3.38 0.55 1.95
C CYS A 114 2.51 0.80 3.19
N SER A 115 3.15 1.17 4.30
CA SER A 115 2.43 1.72 5.45
C SER A 115 1.59 2.92 4.98
N PRO A 116 0.29 2.99 5.30
CA PRO A 116 -0.56 4.12 4.94
C PRO A 116 -0.11 5.45 5.60
N ASP A 117 0.82 5.40 6.56
CA ASP A 117 1.24 6.56 7.35
C ASP A 117 1.92 7.66 6.53
N ASN A 118 2.62 7.33 5.44
CA ASN A 118 3.39 8.33 4.67
C ASN A 118 2.48 9.42 4.05
N ARG A 119 1.22 9.08 3.73
CA ARG A 119 0.24 10.05 3.22
C ARG A 119 -0.20 11.05 4.29
N SER A 120 -0.23 10.65 5.56
CA SER A 120 -0.69 11.51 6.64
C SER A 120 0.27 12.67 6.90
N TYR A 121 1.58 12.43 6.86
CA TYR A 121 2.61 13.47 7.01
C TYR A 121 2.57 14.51 5.90
N LEU A 122 2.32 14.09 4.65
CA LEU A 122 2.24 14.99 3.51
C LEU A 122 0.97 15.86 3.54
N VAL A 123 -0.17 15.29 3.92
CA VAL A 123 -1.44 16.03 4.04
C VAL A 123 -1.42 17.00 5.23
N ILE A 124 -0.92 16.58 6.39
CA ILE A 124 -0.84 17.42 7.59
C ILE A 124 0.21 18.53 7.40
N GLY A 125 1.38 18.19 6.86
CA GLY A 125 2.44 19.17 6.58
C GLY A 125 2.04 20.20 5.52
N GLY A 126 1.45 19.74 4.41
CA GLY A 126 0.90 20.62 3.37
C GLY A 126 -0.23 21.52 3.88
N GLY A 127 -1.13 20.97 4.71
CA GLY A 127 -2.20 21.73 5.35
C GLY A 127 -1.69 22.82 6.29
N ALA A 128 -0.71 22.50 7.15
CA ALA A 128 -0.08 23.46 8.06
C ALA A 128 0.62 24.60 7.30
N MET A 129 1.30 24.27 6.19
CA MET A 129 1.99 25.26 5.35
C MET A 129 1.00 26.21 4.66
N LEU A 130 -0.14 25.70 4.16
CA LEU A 130 -1.19 26.53 3.56
C LEU A 130 -1.79 27.51 4.58
N VAL A 131 -2.13 27.02 5.78
CA VAL A 131 -2.70 27.87 6.84
C VAL A 131 -1.72 28.95 7.28
N GLY A 132 -0.44 28.60 7.46
CA GLY A 132 0.62 29.56 7.80
C GLY A 132 0.83 30.62 6.71
N SER A 133 0.80 30.22 5.44
CA SER A 133 1.00 31.12 4.30
C SER A 133 -0.19 32.09 4.12
N PHE A 134 -1.42 31.60 4.25
CA PHE A 134 -2.62 32.44 4.21
C PHE A 134 -2.66 33.44 5.38
N GLY A 135 -2.28 33.00 6.59
CA GLY A 135 -2.20 33.87 7.76
C GLY A 135 -1.19 35.00 7.57
N ALA A 136 0.01 34.68 7.06
CA ALA A 136 1.03 35.68 6.76
C ALA A 136 0.59 36.66 5.66
N ALA A 137 0.01 36.15 4.56
CA ALA A 137 -0.47 36.97 3.45
C ALA A 137 -1.61 37.92 3.88
N PHE A 138 -2.54 37.46 4.72
CA PHE A 138 -3.62 38.27 5.25
C PHE A 138 -3.11 39.43 6.12
N VAL A 139 -2.11 39.18 6.98
CA VAL A 139 -1.49 40.22 7.81
C VAL A 139 -0.74 41.25 6.95
N ILE A 140 -0.03 40.80 5.91
CA ILE A 140 0.66 41.68 4.96
C ILE A 140 -0.34 42.54 4.20
N ALA A 141 -1.44 41.96 3.72
CA ALA A 141 -2.50 42.69 3.03
C ALA A 141 -3.17 43.75 3.92
N ILE A 142 -3.44 43.44 5.19
CA ILE A 142 -3.97 44.42 6.16
C ILE A 142 -2.97 45.56 6.35
N ARG A 143 -1.66 45.27 6.51
CA ARG A 143 -0.64 46.32 6.65
C ARG A 143 -0.54 47.20 5.39
N ALA A 144 -0.63 46.62 4.20
CA ALA A 144 -0.58 47.34 2.93
C ALA A 144 -1.81 48.24 2.71
N SER A 145 -2.99 47.82 3.16
CA SER A 145 -4.24 48.59 3.04
C SER A 145 -4.38 49.79 3.99
N ARG A 146 -3.45 49.94 4.94
CA ARG A 146 -3.43 51.04 5.93
C ARG A 146 -2.44 52.15 5.57
N TRP A 147 -1.89 52.11 4.36
CA TRP A 147 -1.12 53.17 3.72
C TRP A 147 -1.93 53.76 2.57
#